data_AF-A0AAU2E4Q2-F1
#
_entry.id   AF-A0AAU2E4Q2-F1
#
_cell.length_a   1.000
_cell.length_b   1.000
_cell.length_c   1.000
_cell.angle_alpha   90.00
_cell.angle_beta   90.00
_cell.angle_gamma   90.00
#
_symmetry.space_group_name_H-M   'P 1'
#
loop_
_entity.id
_entity.type
_entity.pdbx_description
1 polymer ?
#
loop_
_entity_poly.entity_id
_entity_poly.type
_entity_poly.pdbx_seq_one_letter_code
_entity_poly.pdbx_strand_id
1 'polypeptide(L)'
;MADRGAAPGLPDTQRPSGHDTARLALVVGALGVVFGDIGTSPIYTLQTVFNPSDPHPVPVSPENVYGVVSLVFWSVVIIVLVTYVLLAMRADNEGEGGIMALITLLRRSGSPRGRRATAALAALAFAFGMAVTGTITITTLLFFCIARARWGTPVWLVAIGATVLLFVDLLFVAANATKLLHGAWLPLLIGLTAFTVMTTWQRGRELVTAERARHEGPLREFVDRLHSGGVPALDSAQTEGQLQLDQASYFLSKIELRRGKAPTMAPWRKRLFIATSYITADAAEYFGLPRDRTVIMGSHIEV
;
A
#
# COMPACT_ATOMS: atom_id res chain seq x y z
N MET A 1 -7.95 32.45 -64.79
CA MET A 1 -8.27 33.19 -63.55
C MET A 1 -9.25 32.35 -62.74
N ALA A 2 -9.00 32.26 -61.42
CA ALA A 2 -9.79 31.61 -60.35
C ALA A 2 -9.64 30.09 -60.13
N ASP A 3 -8.59 29.74 -59.39
CA ASP A 3 -8.59 29.14 -58.04
C ASP A 3 -9.70 28.12 -57.65
N ARG A 4 -9.27 26.90 -57.28
CA ARG A 4 -10.02 25.95 -56.44
C ARG A 4 -9.07 25.33 -55.42
N GLY A 5 -9.28 25.68 -54.16
CA GLY A 5 -8.43 25.34 -53.03
C GLY A 5 -8.39 23.85 -52.69
N ALA A 6 -7.17 23.37 -52.44
CA ALA A 6 -6.91 22.11 -51.78
C ALA A 6 -6.97 22.32 -50.26
N ALA A 7 -7.83 21.55 -49.58
CA ALA A 7 -7.96 21.58 -48.13
C ALA A 7 -6.66 21.11 -47.43
N PRO A 8 -6.27 21.72 -46.30
CA PRO A 8 -5.11 21.27 -45.53
C PRO A 8 -5.41 19.93 -44.87
N GLY A 9 -4.54 18.94 -45.09
CA GLY A 9 -4.62 17.62 -44.47
C GLY A 9 -4.64 17.74 -42.94
N LEU A 10 -5.64 17.11 -42.31
CA LEU A 10 -5.73 17.00 -40.85
C LEU A 10 -4.48 16.30 -40.30
N PRO A 11 -3.88 16.77 -39.18
CA PRO A 11 -2.75 16.09 -38.56
C PRO A 11 -3.19 14.71 -38.06
N ASP A 12 -2.46 13.68 -38.48
CA ASP A 12 -2.59 12.32 -37.96
C ASP A 12 -2.45 12.34 -36.44
N THR A 13 -3.57 12.18 -35.75
CA THR A 13 -3.58 11.92 -34.31
C THR A 13 -3.16 10.46 -34.13
N GLN A 14 -1.84 10.23 -34.06
CA GLN A 14 -1.26 8.95 -33.69
C GLN A 14 -1.89 8.47 -32.39
N ARG A 15 -2.84 7.54 -32.49
CA ARG A 15 -3.35 6.80 -31.35
C ARG A 15 -2.19 6.00 -30.76
N PRO A 16 -1.92 6.08 -29.45
CA PRO A 16 -0.82 5.34 -28.85
C PRO A 16 -1.00 3.84 -29.15
N SER A 17 0.02 3.25 -29.77
CA SER A 17 0.06 1.84 -30.15
C SER A 17 -0.09 0.96 -28.91
N GLY A 18 -1.02 -0.01 -28.93
CA GLY A 18 -1.33 -0.88 -27.77
C GLY A 18 -0.14 -1.62 -27.14
N HIS A 19 0.97 -1.75 -27.88
CA HIS A 19 2.25 -2.26 -27.36
C HIS A 19 2.86 -1.38 -26.26
N ASP A 20 2.71 -0.06 -26.32
CA ASP A 20 3.26 0.85 -25.30
C ASP A 20 2.47 0.73 -23.99
N THR A 21 1.15 0.63 -24.07
CA THR A 21 0.28 0.43 -22.90
C THR A 21 0.53 -0.93 -22.24
N ALA A 22 0.72 -1.98 -23.04
CA ALA A 22 1.05 -3.32 -22.53
C ALA A 22 2.42 -3.34 -21.83
N ARG A 23 3.44 -2.72 -22.42
CA ARG A 23 4.77 -2.60 -21.78
C ARG A 23 4.71 -1.81 -20.47
N LEU A 24 3.95 -0.72 -20.44
CA LEU A 24 3.81 0.11 -19.25
C LEU A 24 3.08 -0.64 -18.13
N ALA A 25 2.03 -1.39 -18.46
CA ALA A 25 1.35 -2.29 -17.52
C ALA A 25 2.29 -3.38 -16.98
N LEU A 26 3.15 -3.95 -17.84
CA LEU A 26 4.11 -4.98 -17.47
C LEU A 26 5.22 -4.44 -16.55
N VAL A 27 5.71 -3.22 -16.82
CA VAL A 27 6.67 -2.52 -15.95
C VAL A 27 6.06 -2.18 -14.60
N VAL A 28 4.82 -1.64 -14.58
CA VAL A 28 4.10 -1.36 -13.32
C VAL A 28 3.84 -2.64 -12.53
N GLY A 29 3.46 -3.73 -13.22
CA GLY A 29 3.28 -5.05 -12.61
C GLY A 29 4.57 -5.60 -12.01
N ALA A 30 5.68 -5.56 -12.76
CA ALA A 30 7.00 -5.99 -12.28
C ALA A 30 7.48 -5.16 -11.08
N LEU A 31 7.28 -3.83 -11.12
CA LEU A 31 7.61 -2.95 -9.99
C LEU A 31 6.77 -3.32 -8.76
N GLY A 32 5.47 -3.57 -8.95
CA GLY A 32 4.57 -4.01 -7.88
C GLY A 32 4.97 -5.33 -7.24
N VAL A 33 5.40 -6.32 -8.05
CA VAL A 33 5.93 -7.59 -7.55
C VAL A 33 7.21 -7.38 -6.74
N VAL A 34 8.16 -6.59 -7.24
CA VAL A 34 9.43 -6.30 -6.54
C VAL A 34 9.19 -5.57 -5.22
N PHE A 35 8.35 -4.53 -5.21
CA PHE A 35 8.01 -3.84 -3.95
C PHE A 35 7.21 -4.73 -2.99
N GLY A 36 6.39 -5.64 -3.51
CA GLY A 36 5.70 -6.65 -2.70
C GLY A 36 6.69 -7.59 -2.00
N ASP A 37 7.64 -8.13 -2.76
CA ASP A 37 8.63 -9.11 -2.27
C ASP A 37 9.57 -8.51 -1.21
N ILE A 38 9.98 -7.25 -1.36
CA ILE A 38 10.78 -6.51 -0.37
C ILE A 38 10.06 -6.40 0.98
N GLY A 39 8.73 -6.20 0.96
CA GLY A 39 7.92 -6.04 2.17
C GLY A 39 7.54 -7.36 2.85
N THR A 40 7.37 -8.44 2.07
CA THR A 40 6.97 -9.76 2.59
C THR A 40 8.15 -10.58 3.11
N SER A 41 9.37 -10.33 2.61
CA SER A 41 10.58 -11.07 3.02
C SER A 41 10.81 -11.06 4.54
N PRO A 42 10.72 -9.92 5.26
CA PRO A 42 10.84 -9.90 6.73
C PRO A 42 9.77 -10.74 7.45
N ILE A 43 8.56 -10.81 6.89
CA ILE A 43 7.43 -11.55 7.48
C ILE A 43 7.68 -13.06 7.38
N TYR A 44 8.15 -13.54 6.24
CA TYR A 44 8.53 -14.94 6.06
C TYR A 44 9.69 -15.34 6.97
N THR A 45 10.69 -14.47 7.12
CA THR A 45 11.81 -14.70 8.03
C THR A 45 11.33 -14.83 9.47
N LEU A 46 10.45 -13.92 9.93
CA LEU A 46 9.86 -14.02 11.27
C LEU A 46 9.02 -15.29 11.45
N GLN A 47 8.21 -15.63 10.45
CA GLN A 47 7.42 -16.86 10.46
C GLN A 47 8.30 -18.11 10.57
N THR A 48 9.45 -18.12 9.89
CA THR A 48 10.38 -19.24 9.89
C THR A 48 11.11 -19.37 11.23
N VAL A 49 11.64 -18.26 11.77
CA VAL A 49 12.40 -18.26 13.04
C VAL A 49 11.57 -18.75 14.22
N PHE A 50 10.26 -18.44 14.24
CA PHE A 50 9.35 -18.86 15.31
C PHE A 50 8.53 -20.10 14.94
N ASN A 51 8.84 -20.79 13.84
CA ASN A 51 8.11 -22.00 13.45
C ASN A 51 8.45 -23.16 14.41
N PRO A 52 7.48 -23.71 15.16
CA PRO A 52 7.72 -24.83 16.07
C PRO A 52 8.15 -26.12 15.37
N SER A 53 7.95 -26.22 14.05
CA SER A 53 8.23 -27.39 13.23
C SER A 53 9.64 -27.40 12.63
N ASP A 54 10.42 -26.33 12.82
CA ASP A 54 11.78 -26.20 12.30
C ASP A 54 12.78 -26.97 13.20
N PRO A 55 13.94 -27.48 12.71
CA PRO A 55 14.88 -28.25 13.52
C PRO A 55 15.50 -27.49 14.70
N HIS A 56 15.47 -26.15 14.68
CA HIS A 56 16.01 -25.29 15.74
C HIS A 56 15.02 -24.16 16.08
N PRO A 57 13.89 -24.47 16.73
CA PRO A 57 12.84 -23.49 16.95
C PRO A 57 13.26 -22.50 18.04
N VAL A 58 13.18 -21.20 17.74
CA VAL A 58 13.41 -20.16 18.74
C VAL A 58 12.13 -19.99 19.55
N PRO A 59 12.16 -20.12 20.89
CA PRO A 59 10.97 -19.96 21.71
C PRO A 59 10.45 -18.52 21.61
N VAL A 60 9.12 -18.39 21.52
CA VAL A 60 8.44 -17.09 21.46
C VAL A 60 8.49 -16.44 22.84
N SER A 61 9.55 -15.68 23.10
CA SER A 61 9.72 -14.84 24.29
C SER A 61 9.86 -13.37 23.87
N PRO A 62 9.47 -12.40 24.73
CA PRO A 62 9.62 -10.97 24.43
C PRO A 62 11.07 -10.61 24.05
N GLU A 63 12.05 -11.19 24.74
CA GLU A 63 13.48 -10.97 24.50
C GLU A 63 13.91 -11.43 23.09
N ASN A 64 13.48 -12.62 22.68
CA ASN A 64 13.80 -13.18 21.36
C ASN A 64 13.10 -12.40 20.25
N VAL A 65 11.85 -11.97 20.47
CA VAL A 65 11.11 -11.15 19.50
C VAL A 65 11.81 -9.81 19.28
N TYR A 66 12.19 -9.11 20.34
CA TYR A 66 12.92 -7.85 20.19
C TYR A 66 14.30 -8.04 19.56
N GLY A 67 15.01 -9.12 19.90
CA GLY A 67 16.31 -9.45 19.29
C GLY A 67 16.21 -9.68 17.79
N VAL A 68 15.27 -10.53 17.34
CA VAL A 68 15.07 -10.85 15.92
C VAL A 68 14.58 -9.63 15.14
N VAL A 69 13.61 -8.89 15.68
CA VAL A 69 13.12 -7.65 15.05
C VAL A 69 14.23 -6.62 14.91
N SER A 70 15.09 -6.46 15.93
CA SER A 70 16.25 -5.58 15.89
C SER A 70 17.26 -6.00 14.83
N LEU A 71 17.60 -7.29 14.73
CA LEU A 71 18.51 -7.81 13.71
C LEU A 71 18.01 -7.58 12.29
N VAL A 72 16.72 -7.84 12.04
CA VAL A 72 16.09 -7.59 10.75
C VAL A 72 16.12 -6.09 10.43
N PHE A 73 15.77 -5.25 11.40
CA PHE A 73 15.78 -3.80 11.25
C PHE A 73 17.18 -3.30 10.88
N TRP A 74 18.21 -3.64 11.66
CA TRP A 74 19.58 -3.20 11.42
C TRP A 74 20.15 -3.77 10.12
N SER A 75 19.82 -5.01 9.77
CA SER A 75 20.23 -5.61 8.51
C SER A 75 19.68 -4.83 7.32
N VAL A 76 18.38 -4.54 7.29
CA VAL A 76 17.76 -3.76 6.21
C VAL A 76 18.35 -2.35 6.14
N VAL A 77 18.50 -1.67 7.29
CA VAL A 77 19.10 -0.34 7.34
C VAL A 77 20.52 -0.35 6.78
N ILE A 78 21.37 -1.30 7.20
CA ILE A 78 22.75 -1.42 6.73
C ILE A 78 22.79 -1.76 5.24
N ILE A 79 22.02 -2.74 4.78
CA ILE A 79 22.00 -3.15 3.36
C ILE A 79 21.57 -1.97 2.49
N VAL A 80 20.48 -1.27 2.86
CA VAL A 80 20.00 -0.11 2.12
C VAL A 80 21.03 1.01 2.16
N LEU A 81 21.60 1.32 3.32
CA LEU A 81 22.59 2.39 3.47
C LEU A 81 23.85 2.10 2.65
N VAL A 82 24.43 0.91 2.78
CA VAL A 82 25.64 0.48 2.08
C VAL A 82 25.39 0.43 0.58
N THR A 83 24.31 -0.21 0.14
CA THR A 83 23.96 -0.30 -1.29
C THR A 83 23.69 1.09 -1.86
N TYR A 84 22.98 1.95 -1.13
CA TYR A 84 22.72 3.31 -1.55
C TYR A 84 24.03 4.11 -1.67
N VAL A 85 24.89 4.08 -0.65
CA VAL A 85 26.18 4.80 -0.69
C VAL A 85 27.06 4.26 -1.81
N LEU A 86 27.23 2.94 -1.93
CA LEU A 86 28.10 2.34 -2.94
C LEU A 86 27.57 2.49 -4.38
N LEU A 87 26.25 2.57 -4.58
CA LEU A 87 25.65 2.57 -5.90
C LEU A 87 25.20 3.96 -6.35
N ALA A 88 24.58 4.75 -5.46
CA ALA A 88 24.13 6.11 -5.77
C ALA A 88 25.30 7.13 -5.79
N MET A 89 26.27 7.02 -4.87
CA MET A 89 27.45 7.92 -4.90
C MET A 89 28.46 7.54 -5.98
N ARG A 90 28.41 6.31 -6.50
CA ARG A 90 29.25 5.87 -7.61
C ARG A 90 28.73 6.34 -8.97
N ALA A 91 27.46 6.72 -9.06
CA ALA A 91 26.89 7.41 -10.20
C ALA A 91 27.27 8.90 -10.13
N ASP A 92 28.53 9.19 -10.44
CA ASP A 92 29.12 10.53 -10.46
C ASP A 92 29.06 11.15 -11.88
N ASN A 93 28.73 12.43 -11.95
CA ASN A 93 28.88 13.27 -13.14
C ASN A 93 29.45 14.63 -12.69
N GLU A 94 30.78 14.77 -12.76
CA GLU A 94 31.52 15.97 -12.36
C GLU A 94 31.35 16.41 -10.89
N GLY A 95 31.16 15.46 -9.96
CA GLY A 95 31.09 15.70 -8.52
C GLY A 95 29.68 15.81 -7.94
N GLU A 96 28.64 15.76 -8.78
CA GLU A 96 27.23 15.74 -8.35
C GLU A 96 26.64 14.33 -8.45
N GLY A 97 26.88 13.48 -7.44
CA GLY A 97 26.32 12.12 -7.41
C GLY A 97 24.78 12.06 -7.41
N GLY A 98 24.22 10.97 -7.96
CA GLY A 98 22.80 10.63 -7.81
C GLY A 98 21.83 11.25 -8.84
N ILE A 99 20.67 11.77 -8.40
CA ILE A 99 19.59 12.25 -9.30
C ILE A 99 20.04 13.45 -10.15
N MET A 100 20.96 14.28 -9.65
CA MET A 100 21.49 15.46 -10.38
C MET A 100 22.39 15.06 -11.55
N ALA A 101 23.22 14.01 -11.41
CA ALA A 101 23.95 13.38 -12.52
C ALA A 101 23.01 12.87 -13.62
N LEU A 102 21.88 12.25 -13.24
CA LEU A 102 20.92 11.73 -14.20
C LEU A 102 20.18 12.86 -14.96
N ILE A 103 19.81 13.93 -14.24
CA ILE A 103 19.20 15.14 -14.82
C ILE A 103 20.17 15.81 -15.81
N THR A 104 21.46 15.92 -15.47
CA THR A 104 22.47 16.54 -16.33
C THR A 104 22.73 15.72 -17.60
N LEU A 105 22.85 14.39 -17.49
CA LEU A 105 23.00 13.49 -18.66
C LEU A 105 21.79 13.52 -19.60
N LEU A 106 20.57 13.55 -19.05
CA LEU A 106 19.35 13.63 -19.86
C LEU A 106 19.14 15.00 -20.50
N ARG A 107 19.62 16.09 -19.89
CA ARG A 107 19.63 17.43 -20.51
C ARG A 107 20.57 17.48 -21.72
N ARG A 108 21.70 16.76 -21.66
CA ARG A 108 22.69 16.68 -22.75
C ARG A 108 22.17 15.94 -24.00
N SER A 109 21.21 15.03 -23.85
CA SER A 109 20.68 14.22 -24.96
C SER A 109 19.86 15.03 -26.00
N GLY A 110 19.42 16.26 -25.69
CA GLY A 110 18.76 17.17 -26.64
C GLY A 110 17.37 16.74 -27.17
N SER A 111 16.94 15.51 -26.91
CA SER A 111 15.68 14.94 -27.39
C SER A 111 14.44 15.51 -26.65
N PRO A 112 13.28 15.68 -27.33
CA PRO A 112 12.02 16.04 -26.67
C PRO A 112 11.60 15.05 -25.56
N ARG A 113 11.93 13.76 -25.73
CA ARG A 113 11.72 12.72 -24.70
C ARG A 113 12.67 12.92 -23.51
N GLY A 114 13.92 13.31 -23.77
CA GLY A 114 14.92 13.63 -22.73
C GLY A 114 14.52 14.81 -21.86
N ARG A 115 13.93 15.87 -22.46
CA ARG A 115 13.37 17.03 -21.74
C ARG A 115 12.20 16.68 -20.84
N ARG A 116 11.30 15.79 -21.28
CA ARG A 116 10.17 15.31 -20.44
C ARG A 116 10.67 14.43 -19.30
N ALA A 117 11.64 13.55 -19.55
CA ALA A 117 12.23 12.70 -18.52
C ALA A 117 12.97 13.52 -17.44
N THR A 118 13.70 14.56 -17.84
CA THR A 118 14.35 15.49 -16.89
C THR A 118 13.36 16.28 -16.06
N ALA A 119 12.29 16.79 -16.68
CA ALA A 119 11.22 17.45 -15.93
C ALA A 119 10.54 16.49 -14.93
N ALA A 120 10.29 15.25 -15.33
CA ALA A 120 9.69 14.23 -14.46
C ALA A 120 10.62 13.85 -13.29
N LEU A 121 11.92 13.65 -13.53
CA LEU A 121 12.90 13.35 -12.49
C LEU A 121 13.08 14.51 -11.51
N ALA A 122 13.12 15.75 -12.01
CA ALA A 122 13.18 16.94 -11.16
C ALA A 122 11.90 17.05 -10.29
N ALA A 123 10.72 16.84 -10.88
CA ALA A 123 9.46 16.82 -10.14
C ALA A 123 9.45 15.73 -9.06
N LEU A 124 10.00 14.54 -9.34
CA LEU A 124 10.12 13.44 -8.38
C LEU A 124 11.16 13.73 -7.27
N ALA A 125 12.25 14.42 -7.58
CA ALA A 125 13.20 14.87 -6.55
C ALA A 125 12.55 15.89 -5.60
N PHE A 126 11.82 16.86 -6.16
CA PHE A 126 11.06 17.84 -5.36
C PHE A 126 9.94 17.18 -4.55
N ALA A 127 9.28 16.17 -5.10
CA ALA A 127 8.33 15.30 -4.41
C ALA A 127 8.86 14.75 -3.10
N PHE A 128 10.01 14.10 -3.23
CA PHE A 128 10.60 13.30 -2.19
C PHE A 128 11.07 14.22 -1.07
N GLY A 129 11.69 15.36 -1.42
CA GLY A 129 12.03 16.40 -0.45
C GLY A 129 10.80 16.89 0.32
N MET A 130 9.70 17.21 -0.37
CA MET A 130 8.46 17.64 0.28
C MET A 130 7.83 16.57 1.19
N ALA A 131 7.81 15.30 0.74
CA ALA A 131 7.27 14.19 1.51
C ALA A 131 8.10 13.91 2.76
N VAL A 132 9.43 13.92 2.64
CA VAL A 132 10.36 13.75 3.77
C VAL A 132 10.20 14.88 4.77
N THR A 133 10.23 16.14 4.32
CA THR A 133 10.01 17.29 5.20
C THR A 133 8.65 17.20 5.91
N GLY A 134 7.57 16.87 5.19
CA GLY A 134 6.25 16.70 5.79
C GLY A 134 6.20 15.56 6.81
N THR A 135 6.87 14.44 6.52
CA THR A 135 6.94 13.30 7.45
C THR A 135 7.67 13.69 8.72
N ILE A 136 8.82 14.38 8.61
CA ILE A 136 9.58 14.87 9.76
C ILE A 136 8.69 15.78 10.62
N THR A 137 8.03 16.78 10.02
CA THR A 137 7.12 17.69 10.75
C THR A 137 5.99 16.94 11.46
N ILE A 138 5.34 15.98 10.78
CA ILE A 138 4.26 15.18 11.37
C ILE A 138 4.79 14.34 12.53
N THR A 139 5.96 13.70 12.36
CA THR A 139 6.57 12.89 13.42
C THR A 139 6.99 13.73 14.63
N THR A 140 7.53 14.94 14.42
CA THR A 140 7.86 15.89 15.47
C THR A 140 6.61 16.27 16.27
N LEU A 141 5.51 16.63 15.58
CA LEU A 141 4.24 16.96 16.22
C LEU A 141 3.66 15.78 17.02
N LEU A 142 3.65 14.58 16.43
CA LEU A 142 3.20 13.36 17.10
C LEU A 142 4.04 13.02 18.32
N PHE A 143 5.37 13.15 18.23
CA PHE A 143 6.28 12.90 19.34
C PHE A 143 5.95 13.79 20.53
N PHE A 144 5.78 15.10 20.33
CA PHE A 144 5.42 16.00 21.42
C PHE A 144 3.99 15.80 21.94
N CYS A 145 3.05 15.43 21.06
CA CYS A 145 1.70 15.06 21.46
C CYS A 145 1.71 13.83 22.39
N ILE A 146 2.48 12.80 22.03
CA ILE A 146 2.64 11.57 22.82
C ILE A 146 3.42 11.85 24.11
N ALA A 147 4.51 12.62 24.07
CA ALA A 147 5.27 13.00 25.25
C ALA A 147 4.37 13.67 26.30
N ARG A 148 3.48 14.57 25.86
CA ARG A 148 2.51 15.22 26.73
C ARG A 148 1.39 14.31 27.22
N ALA A 149 0.85 13.45 26.35
CA ALA A 149 -0.33 12.64 26.62
C ALA A 149 -0.02 11.33 27.38
N ARG A 150 1.18 10.77 27.20
CA ARG A 150 1.56 9.45 27.75
C ARG A 150 2.67 9.51 28.78
N TRP A 151 3.61 10.46 28.68
CA TRP A 151 4.77 10.51 29.57
C TRP A 151 4.65 11.57 30.68
N GLY A 152 3.60 12.37 30.69
CA GLY A 152 3.39 13.39 31.74
C GLY A 152 4.50 14.45 31.79
N THR A 153 5.29 14.60 30.73
CA THR A 153 6.41 15.54 30.69
C THR A 153 5.94 16.96 30.91
N PRO A 154 6.66 17.77 31.73
CA PRO A 154 6.23 19.12 32.07
C PRO A 154 6.19 20.01 30.82
N VAL A 155 5.15 20.85 30.73
CA VAL A 155 4.80 21.63 29.53
C VAL A 155 5.95 22.52 29.04
N TRP A 156 6.78 23.06 29.95
CA TRP A 156 7.90 23.92 29.59
C TRP A 156 8.98 23.16 28.78
N LEU A 157 9.25 21.90 29.13
CA LEU A 157 10.28 21.07 28.49
C LEU A 157 9.81 20.61 27.10
N VAL A 158 8.51 20.26 27.00
CA VAL A 158 7.82 20.04 25.73
C VAL A 158 7.82 21.31 24.89
N ALA A 159 7.52 22.48 25.48
CA ALA A 159 7.44 23.74 24.75
C ALA A 159 8.80 24.17 24.21
N ILE A 160 9.87 24.08 25.00
CA ILE A 160 11.23 24.39 24.53
C ILE A 160 11.66 23.42 23.44
N GLY A 161 11.52 22.11 23.67
CA GLY A 161 11.90 21.09 22.69
C GLY A 161 11.10 21.21 21.38
N ALA A 162 9.79 21.41 21.49
CA ALA A 162 8.90 21.60 20.35
C ALA A 162 9.23 22.89 19.61
N THR A 163 9.52 23.98 20.32
CA THR A 163 9.86 25.26 19.68
C THR A 163 11.14 25.12 18.85
N VAL A 164 12.20 24.53 19.41
CA VAL A 164 13.47 24.37 18.69
C VAL A 164 13.30 23.46 17.47
N LEU A 165 12.69 22.28 17.65
CA LEU A 165 12.57 21.30 16.57
C LEU A 165 11.54 21.71 15.51
N LEU A 166 10.38 22.25 15.92
CA LEU A 166 9.40 22.75 14.96
C LEU A 166 9.90 24.01 14.25
N PHE A 167 10.76 24.82 14.86
CA PHE A 167 11.37 25.96 14.17
C PHE A 167 12.28 25.49 13.04
N VAL A 168 13.13 24.48 13.29
CA VAL A 168 13.96 23.85 12.24
C VAL A 168 13.07 23.23 11.16
N ASP A 169 12.04 22.49 11.55
CA ASP A 169 11.10 21.88 10.61
C ASP A 169 10.39 22.95 9.76
N LEU A 170 9.95 24.05 10.38
CA LEU A 170 9.27 25.14 9.69
C LEU A 170 10.20 25.87 8.72
N LEU A 171 11.48 26.02 9.05
CA LEU A 171 12.51 26.52 8.14
C LEU A 171 12.69 25.58 6.94
N PHE A 172 12.74 24.27 7.16
CA PHE A 172 12.80 23.28 6.09
C PHE A 172 11.54 23.28 5.23
N VAL A 173 10.35 23.40 5.84
CA VAL A 173 9.08 23.54 5.12
C VAL A 173 9.08 24.81 4.28
N ALA A 174 9.48 25.96 4.85
CA ALA A 174 9.54 27.23 4.15
C ALA A 174 10.53 27.21 2.98
N ALA A 175 11.73 26.63 3.18
CA ALA A 175 12.75 26.47 2.14
C ALA A 175 12.29 25.54 0.99
N ASN A 176 11.39 24.60 1.27
CA ASN A 176 10.83 23.70 0.25
C ASN A 176 9.46 24.16 -0.29
N ALA A 177 8.77 25.10 0.37
CA ALA A 177 7.47 25.62 -0.05
C ALA A 177 7.54 26.34 -1.41
N THR A 178 8.66 26.99 -1.72
CA THR A 178 8.89 27.63 -3.03
C THR A 178 8.98 26.63 -4.18
N LYS A 179 9.35 25.37 -3.88
CA LYS A 179 9.45 24.27 -4.85
C LYS A 179 8.09 23.63 -5.14
N LEU A 180 7.08 23.91 -4.32
CA LEU A 180 5.72 23.40 -4.45
C LEU A 180 5.04 23.90 -5.73
N LEU A 181 5.32 25.16 -6.10
CA LEU A 181 4.83 25.81 -7.32
C LEU A 181 5.50 25.27 -8.61
N HIS A 182 6.67 24.64 -8.51
CA HIS A 182 7.52 24.30 -9.65
C HIS A 182 7.55 22.80 -10.00
N GLY A 183 6.83 21.95 -9.27
CA GLY A 183 6.75 20.52 -9.62
C GLY A 183 6.30 19.57 -8.51
N ALA A 184 6.27 20.00 -7.25
CA ALA A 184 5.87 19.11 -6.14
C ALA A 184 4.35 18.85 -6.04
N TRP A 185 3.53 19.48 -6.89
CA TRP A 185 2.08 19.28 -6.94
C TRP A 185 1.68 17.87 -7.41
N LEU A 186 2.43 17.27 -8.34
CA LEU A 186 2.10 15.95 -8.91
C LEU A 186 2.19 14.83 -7.85
N PRO A 187 3.28 14.71 -7.08
CA PRO A 187 3.38 13.75 -5.99
C PRO A 187 2.39 14.01 -4.86
N LEU A 188 2.11 15.28 -4.55
CA LEU A 188 1.09 15.65 -3.58
C LEU A 188 -0.29 15.19 -4.07
N LEU A 189 -0.57 15.31 -5.38
CA LEU A 189 -1.78 14.78 -6.01
C LEU A 189 -1.82 13.25 -5.94
N ILE A 190 -0.71 12.56 -6.23
CA ILE A 190 -0.61 11.09 -6.12
C ILE A 190 -0.86 10.65 -4.67
N GLY A 191 -0.20 11.29 -3.71
CA GLY A 191 -0.37 11.03 -2.29
C GLY A 191 -1.80 11.31 -1.81
N LEU A 192 -2.40 12.43 -2.22
CA LEU A 192 -3.79 12.76 -1.93
C LEU A 192 -4.76 11.74 -2.55
N THR A 193 -4.47 11.29 -3.76
CA THR A 193 -5.27 10.26 -4.47
C THR A 193 -5.16 8.93 -3.73
N ALA A 194 -3.95 8.47 -3.41
CA ALA A 194 -3.70 7.25 -2.66
C ALA A 194 -4.33 7.32 -1.26
N PHE A 195 -4.18 8.44 -0.55
CA PHE A 195 -4.83 8.70 0.74
C PHE A 195 -6.35 8.63 0.61
N THR A 196 -6.92 9.23 -0.42
CA THR A 196 -8.37 9.20 -0.69
C THR A 196 -8.85 7.77 -0.97
N VAL A 197 -8.09 6.98 -1.74
CA VAL A 197 -8.37 5.58 -2.01
C VAL A 197 -8.30 4.76 -0.72
N MET A 198 -7.22 4.90 0.04
CA MET A 198 -6.99 4.15 1.29
C MET A 198 -8.02 4.49 2.36
N THR A 199 -8.32 5.78 2.57
CA THR A 199 -9.35 6.20 3.53
C THR A 199 -10.75 5.79 3.10
N THR A 200 -11.04 5.76 1.80
CA THR A 200 -12.30 5.21 1.28
C THR A 200 -12.37 3.71 1.50
N TRP A 201 -11.28 2.98 1.27
CA TRP A 201 -11.22 1.54 1.52
C TRP A 201 -11.34 1.18 3.00
N GLN A 202 -10.59 1.85 3.87
CA GLN A 202 -10.69 1.68 5.32
C GLN A 202 -12.11 1.92 5.81
N ARG A 203 -12.72 3.04 5.42
CA ARG A 203 -14.09 3.35 5.81
C ARG A 203 -15.09 2.34 5.28
N GLY A 204 -14.86 1.80 4.08
CA GLY A 204 -15.74 0.81 3.48
C GLY A 204 -15.66 -0.52 4.20
N ARG A 205 -14.46 -0.97 4.56
CA ARG A 205 -14.27 -2.18 5.38
C ARG A 205 -14.93 -2.05 6.75
N GLU A 206 -14.84 -0.89 7.41
CA GLU A 206 -15.54 -0.64 8.68
C GLU A 206 -17.06 -0.80 8.53
N LEU A 207 -17.66 -0.22 7.50
CA LEU A 207 -19.09 -0.34 7.24
C LEU A 207 -19.50 -1.78 6.94
N VAL A 208 -18.76 -2.48 6.08
CA VAL A 208 -19.04 -3.88 5.75
C VAL A 208 -18.91 -4.77 6.99
N THR A 209 -17.91 -4.53 7.82
CA THR A 209 -17.72 -5.28 9.07
C THR A 209 -18.87 -5.01 10.05
N ALA A 210 -19.31 -3.76 10.16
CA ALA A 210 -20.43 -3.40 11.02
C ALA A 210 -21.75 -4.03 10.53
N GLU A 211 -22.00 -4.02 9.22
CA GLU A 211 -23.21 -4.61 8.63
C GLU A 211 -23.19 -6.13 8.74
N ARG A 212 -22.02 -6.75 8.50
CA ARG A 212 -21.81 -8.19 8.69
C ARG A 212 -22.08 -8.60 10.13
N ALA A 213 -21.58 -7.85 11.11
CA ALA A 213 -21.83 -8.12 12.53
C ALA A 213 -23.31 -7.99 12.90
N ARG A 214 -24.10 -7.15 12.21
CA ARG A 214 -25.56 -7.04 12.41
C ARG A 214 -26.33 -8.25 11.85
N HIS A 215 -25.92 -8.78 10.71
CA HIS A 215 -26.61 -9.89 10.04
C HIS A 215 -26.15 -11.27 10.51
N GLU A 216 -24.85 -11.46 10.71
CA GLU A 216 -24.25 -12.77 11.05
C GLU A 216 -23.96 -12.92 12.56
N GLY A 217 -24.00 -11.82 13.32
CA GLY A 217 -23.57 -11.77 14.72
C GLY A 217 -22.04 -11.66 14.87
N PRO A 218 -21.53 -11.45 16.09
CA PRO A 218 -20.10 -11.31 16.34
C PRO A 218 -19.36 -12.66 16.20
N LEU A 219 -18.26 -12.66 15.44
CA LEU A 219 -17.44 -13.86 15.20
C LEU A 219 -16.98 -14.54 16.49
N ARG A 220 -16.67 -13.77 17.53
CA ARG A 220 -16.23 -14.29 18.83
C ARG A 220 -17.30 -15.16 19.48
N GLU A 221 -18.55 -14.73 19.46
CA GLU A 221 -19.66 -15.50 20.02
C GLU A 221 -19.92 -16.80 19.24
N PHE A 222 -19.72 -16.79 17.92
CA PHE A 222 -19.76 -18.01 17.12
C PHE A 222 -18.62 -18.98 17.49
N VAL A 223 -17.38 -18.47 17.62
CA VAL A 223 -16.23 -19.27 18.01
C VAL A 223 -16.38 -19.82 19.43
N ASP A 224 -16.90 -19.02 20.36
CA ASP A 224 -17.18 -19.46 21.73
C ASP A 224 -18.27 -20.53 21.74
N ARG A 225 -19.32 -20.41 20.89
CA ARG A 225 -20.33 -21.46 20.69
C ARG A 225 -19.76 -22.76 20.13
N LEU A 226 -18.80 -22.68 19.20
CA LEU A 226 -18.09 -23.86 18.71
C LEU A 226 -17.29 -24.55 19.81
N HIS A 227 -16.52 -23.79 20.59
CA HIS A 227 -15.71 -24.36 21.69
C HIS A 227 -16.54 -24.89 22.85
N SER A 228 -17.69 -24.28 23.13
CA SER A 228 -18.63 -24.73 24.16
C SER A 228 -19.54 -25.87 23.73
N GLY A 229 -19.37 -26.40 22.51
CA GLY A 229 -20.16 -27.52 21.99
C GLY A 229 -21.60 -27.16 21.61
N GLY A 230 -21.92 -25.88 21.49
CA GLY A 230 -23.27 -25.38 21.15
C GLY A 230 -23.63 -25.51 19.67
N VAL A 231 -22.67 -25.88 18.82
CA VAL A 231 -22.94 -26.30 17.44
C VAL A 231 -22.86 -27.83 17.43
N PRO A 232 -23.89 -28.54 16.94
CA PRO A 232 -23.82 -30.00 16.82
C PRO A 232 -22.67 -30.36 15.87
N ALA A 233 -21.53 -30.72 16.45
CA ALA A 233 -20.45 -31.35 15.73
C ALA A 233 -20.90 -32.79 15.43
N LEU A 234 -20.81 -33.20 14.17
CA LEU A 234 -21.02 -34.59 13.80
C LEU A 234 -19.92 -35.40 14.48
N ASP A 235 -20.30 -36.29 15.38
CA ASP A 235 -19.36 -37.29 15.88
C ASP A 235 -19.01 -38.24 14.72
N SER A 236 -17.76 -38.64 14.64
CA SER A 236 -17.29 -39.62 13.67
C SER A 236 -18.12 -40.92 13.69
N ALA A 237 -18.69 -41.26 14.85
CA ALA A 237 -19.60 -42.39 15.03
C ALA A 237 -21.05 -42.15 14.54
N GLN A 238 -21.47 -40.89 14.38
CA GLN A 238 -22.80 -40.48 13.89
C GLN A 238 -22.84 -40.33 12.36
N THR A 239 -21.71 -40.52 11.69
CA THR A 239 -21.60 -40.42 10.23
C THR A 239 -21.74 -41.82 9.64
N GLU A 240 -22.68 -42.03 8.70
CA GLU A 240 -22.98 -43.36 8.11
C GLU A 240 -21.82 -43.97 7.26
N GLY A 241 -20.62 -43.37 7.26
CA GLY A 241 -19.45 -43.87 6.54
C GLY A 241 -18.20 -43.01 6.70
N GLN A 242 -17.09 -43.43 6.06
CA GLN A 242 -15.87 -42.61 5.97
C GLN A 242 -16.17 -41.34 5.15
N LEU A 243 -15.84 -40.18 5.71
CA LEU A 243 -15.95 -38.88 5.02
C LEU A 243 -15.00 -38.85 3.80
N GLN A 244 -15.55 -39.07 2.61
CA GLN A 244 -14.86 -38.91 1.34
C GLN A 244 -14.80 -37.42 0.98
N LEU A 245 -13.80 -36.73 1.53
CA LEU A 245 -13.49 -35.33 1.22
C LEU A 245 -13.22 -35.11 -0.27
N ASP A 246 -12.75 -36.15 -0.96
CA ASP A 246 -12.52 -36.23 -2.39
C ASP A 246 -13.81 -36.32 -3.23
N GLN A 247 -15.01 -36.33 -2.64
CA GLN A 247 -16.29 -36.19 -3.35
C GLN A 247 -17.19 -35.08 -2.75
N ALA A 248 -16.70 -34.36 -1.75
CA ALA A 248 -17.47 -33.33 -1.07
C ALA A 248 -17.66 -32.09 -1.95
N SER A 249 -18.88 -31.55 -1.93
CA SER A 249 -19.20 -30.23 -2.49
C SER A 249 -19.02 -29.17 -1.41
N TYR A 250 -18.23 -28.14 -1.71
CA TYR A 250 -17.92 -27.06 -0.78
C TYR A 250 -18.82 -25.86 -1.07
N PHE A 251 -19.50 -25.35 -0.04
CA PHE A 251 -20.29 -24.13 -0.14
C PHE A 251 -19.53 -22.99 0.54
N LEU A 252 -19.13 -21.99 -0.25
CA LEU A 252 -18.44 -20.82 0.26
C LEU A 252 -19.37 -19.61 0.21
N SER A 253 -19.60 -18.97 1.36
CA SER A 253 -20.32 -17.69 1.39
C SER A 253 -19.39 -16.57 0.95
N LYS A 254 -19.73 -15.86 -0.13
CA LYS A 254 -19.00 -14.66 -0.59
C LYS A 254 -19.90 -13.45 -0.41
N ILE A 255 -19.36 -12.40 0.18
CA ILE A 255 -20.07 -11.13 0.33
C ILE A 255 -20.05 -10.41 -1.02
N GLU A 256 -21.22 -10.22 -1.61
CA GLU A 256 -21.41 -9.32 -2.75
C GLU A 256 -21.80 -7.93 -2.25
N LEU A 257 -20.93 -6.96 -2.55
CA LEU A 257 -21.13 -5.57 -2.16
C LEU A 257 -22.00 -4.86 -3.19
N ARG A 258 -23.20 -4.42 -2.77
CA ARG A 258 -24.09 -3.61 -3.60
C ARG A 258 -24.20 -2.20 -3.05
N ARG A 259 -24.50 -1.26 -3.94
CA ARG A 259 -24.64 0.15 -3.58
C ARG A 259 -26.01 0.37 -2.93
N GLY A 260 -26.03 0.60 -1.62
CA GLY A 260 -27.25 0.89 -0.87
C GLY A 260 -27.66 2.36 -0.98
N LYS A 261 -28.95 2.64 -0.70
CA LYS A 261 -29.51 4.00 -0.63
C LYS A 261 -29.13 4.76 0.65
N ALA A 262 -28.59 4.07 1.66
CA ALA A 262 -28.21 4.68 2.92
C ALA A 262 -27.07 5.72 2.75
N PRO A 263 -27.12 6.86 3.47
CA PRO A 263 -26.12 7.93 3.38
C PRO A 263 -24.86 7.61 4.20
N THR A 264 -24.22 6.48 3.91
CA THR A 264 -22.99 6.02 4.58
C THR A 264 -21.74 6.73 4.05
N MET A 265 -21.69 6.99 2.74
CA MET A 265 -20.58 7.63 2.03
C MET A 265 -21.03 8.42 0.81
N ALA A 266 -20.16 9.34 0.37
CA ALA A 266 -20.32 10.04 -0.90
C ALA A 266 -20.45 9.06 -2.08
N PRO A 267 -21.32 9.35 -3.07
CA PRO A 267 -21.58 8.52 -4.25
C PRO A 267 -20.35 7.96 -4.98
N TRP A 268 -19.33 8.79 -5.20
CA TRP A 268 -18.11 8.41 -5.91
C TRP A 268 -17.20 7.53 -5.04
N ARG A 269 -17.20 7.72 -3.72
CA ARG A 269 -16.46 6.87 -2.76
C ARG A 269 -17.04 5.46 -2.70
N LYS A 270 -18.37 5.32 -2.74
CA LYS A 270 -19.03 4.01 -2.84
C LYS A 270 -18.59 3.25 -4.10
N ARG A 271 -18.58 3.93 -5.25
CA ARG A 271 -18.12 3.34 -6.52
C ARG A 271 -16.66 2.91 -6.45
N LEU A 272 -15.79 3.75 -5.88
CA LEU A 272 -14.38 3.44 -5.70
C LEU A 272 -14.18 2.23 -4.78
N PHE A 273 -14.88 2.17 -3.64
CA PHE A 273 -14.80 1.05 -2.72
C PHE A 273 -15.29 -0.28 -3.33
N ILE A 274 -16.41 -0.24 -4.05
CA ILE A 274 -16.93 -1.40 -4.77
C ILE A 274 -15.94 -1.84 -5.86
N ALA A 275 -15.36 -0.90 -6.61
CA ALA A 275 -14.37 -1.25 -7.63
C ALA A 275 -13.11 -1.89 -7.02
N THR A 276 -12.62 -1.38 -5.88
CA THR A 276 -11.44 -1.94 -5.23
C THR A 276 -11.71 -3.27 -4.53
N SER A 277 -12.95 -3.57 -4.11
CA SER A 277 -13.26 -4.87 -3.52
C SER A 277 -13.20 -6.02 -4.53
N TYR A 278 -13.46 -5.75 -5.81
CA TYR A 278 -13.30 -6.73 -6.90
C TYR A 278 -11.83 -7.08 -7.21
N ILE A 279 -10.87 -6.29 -6.72
CA ILE A 279 -9.43 -6.55 -6.90
C ILE A 279 -8.93 -7.62 -5.92
N THR A 280 -9.75 -8.04 -4.94
CA THR A 280 -9.40 -9.05 -3.95
C THR A 280 -9.37 -10.45 -4.56
N ALA A 281 -8.36 -11.25 -4.20
CA ALA A 281 -8.12 -12.61 -4.70
C ALA A 281 -9.33 -13.54 -4.54
N ASP A 282 -9.45 -14.51 -5.44
CA ASP A 282 -10.51 -15.52 -5.42
C ASP A 282 -10.42 -16.35 -4.14
N ALA A 283 -11.51 -16.37 -3.37
CA ALA A 283 -11.51 -17.01 -2.05
C ALA A 283 -11.37 -18.53 -2.16
N ALA A 284 -11.86 -19.15 -3.24
CA ALA A 284 -11.67 -20.59 -3.48
C ALA A 284 -10.20 -20.93 -3.72
N GLU A 285 -9.47 -20.07 -4.44
CA GLU A 285 -8.02 -20.21 -4.66
C GLU A 285 -7.23 -20.01 -3.37
N TYR A 286 -7.61 -19.04 -2.53
CA TYR A 286 -6.97 -18.81 -1.24
C TYR A 286 -7.09 -20.01 -0.28
N PHE A 287 -8.25 -20.66 -0.25
CA PHE A 287 -8.48 -21.84 0.60
C PHE A 287 -8.06 -23.17 -0.06
N GLY A 288 -7.51 -23.15 -1.28
CA GLY A 288 -7.08 -24.34 -2.01
C GLY A 288 -8.22 -25.30 -2.37
N LEU A 289 -9.45 -24.79 -2.52
CA LEU A 289 -10.63 -25.61 -2.77
C LEU A 289 -10.77 -25.99 -4.26
N PRO A 290 -11.24 -27.20 -4.60
CA PRO A 290 -11.46 -27.60 -5.99
C PRO A 290 -12.52 -26.70 -6.66
N ARG A 291 -12.14 -26.00 -7.73
CA ARG A 291 -13.01 -25.02 -8.41
C ARG A 291 -14.25 -25.65 -9.04
N ASP A 292 -14.14 -26.91 -9.47
CA ASP A 292 -15.22 -27.72 -10.03
C ASP A 292 -16.28 -28.14 -8.99
N ARG A 293 -15.98 -27.97 -7.69
CA ARG A 293 -16.83 -28.45 -6.57
C ARG A 293 -17.09 -27.40 -5.51
N THR A 294 -16.68 -26.17 -5.77
CA THR A 294 -16.91 -25.04 -4.87
C THR A 294 -18.03 -24.19 -5.41
N VAL A 295 -19.18 -24.22 -4.74
CA VAL A 295 -20.31 -23.34 -5.05
C VAL A 295 -20.21 -22.11 -4.16
N ILE A 296 -20.01 -20.95 -4.80
CA ILE A 296 -20.01 -19.67 -4.11
C ILE A 296 -21.47 -19.19 -3.96
N MET A 297 -21.99 -19.19 -2.73
CA MET A 297 -23.28 -18.55 -2.43
C MET A 297 -23.06 -17.09 -2.04
N GLY A 298 -23.62 -16.16 -2.81
CA GLY A 298 -23.52 -14.73 -2.56
C GLY A 298 -24.48 -14.25 -1.47
N SER A 299 -23.96 -13.71 -0.36
CA SER A 299 -24.75 -12.89 0.56
C SER A 299 -24.61 -11.42 0.17
N HIS A 300 -25.73 -10.69 0.12
CA HIS A 300 -25.74 -9.31 -0.35
C HIS A 300 -25.58 -8.34 0.82
N ILE A 301 -24.55 -7.50 0.79
CA ILE A 301 -24.38 -6.43 1.77
C ILE A 301 -24.47 -5.08 1.04
N GLU A 302 -25.43 -4.26 1.48
CA GLU A 302 -25.59 -2.91 0.98
C GLU A 302 -24.66 -1.94 1.71
N VAL A 303 -23.85 -1.20 0.94
CA VAL A 303 -22.94 -0.16 1.45
C VAL A 303 -23.37 1.21 0.98
#